data_AF-A0A7Z2Q0H2-F1
#
_entry.id   AF-A0A7Z2Q0H2-F1
#
_cell.length_a   1.000
_cell.length_b   1.000
_cell.length_c   1.000
_cell.angle_alpha   90.00
_cell.angle_beta   90.00
_cell.angle_gamma   90.00
#
_symmetry.space_group_name_H-M   'P 1'
#
loop_
_entity.id
_entity.type
_entity.pdbx_description
1 polymer ?
#
loop_
_entity_poly.entity_id
_entity_poly.type
_entity_poly.pdbx_seq_one_letter_code
_entity_poly.pdbx_strand_id
1 'polypeptide(L)'
;MRAVVQTWIFQGNPDQFDIDAYLATSPAQLPWLVTRYAQQVEVGDRVFIWRTQGSAKKDAGIVAEATVVAPAMPRPESADAMPFWRGNAEAAAQVQPRALLRLNRIAGGKEVLRREWLAQDPVLNDLPNLKMAAGTNYPVTPQHAARLYALWSRTGQDWSRDESVAGLWAYAKTLGVPVSRLPGSPVVVVSQLIGRAIPGVYNKVMNFRSIDPRDARAGLAGSGVTDQRVWNEFFDPVANQLREADLEQEFNRLWMSTAGNAEPALDADAAQERAEAAARRLEDYDLDDLLARYHANLAVRPARPRASSATTRVYERDQLVIAIARKRAGHRCEVPGCAHPQFMAADGMPYCEVHHVIPLAEGGEDRIENAACLCPSHHREVHHGNQRSVIEAQLKELRAAHARGA
;
A
#
# COMPACT_ATOMS: atom_id res chain seq x y z
N MET A 1 -26.30 -5.29 -6.64
CA MET A 1 -24.85 -5.44 -6.41
C MET A 1 -24.46 -4.44 -5.34
N ARG A 2 -24.00 -4.89 -4.16
CA ARG A 2 -23.58 -3.97 -3.09
C ARG A 2 -22.41 -3.10 -3.55
N ALA A 3 -22.41 -1.82 -3.15
CA ALA A 3 -21.38 -0.84 -3.51
C ALA A 3 -20.06 -1.05 -2.75
N VAL A 4 -20.08 -1.80 -1.64
CA VAL A 4 -18.94 -2.05 -0.75
C VAL A 4 -18.69 -3.55 -0.68
N VAL A 5 -17.47 -3.98 -1.02
CA VAL A 5 -16.99 -5.35 -0.89
C VAL A 5 -16.82 -5.66 0.59
N GLN A 6 -17.42 -6.75 1.09
CA GLN A 6 -17.22 -7.16 2.46
C GLN A 6 -15.98 -8.05 2.60
N THR A 7 -15.35 -7.99 3.77
CA THR A 7 -14.25 -8.87 4.13
C THR A 7 -14.72 -9.85 5.20
N TRP A 8 -14.32 -11.10 5.07
CA TRP A 8 -14.69 -12.20 5.95
C TRP A 8 -13.44 -12.96 6.43
N ILE A 9 -13.54 -13.57 7.61
CA ILE A 9 -12.67 -14.66 8.02
C ILE A 9 -13.46 -15.96 7.94
N PHE A 10 -12.97 -16.93 7.18
CA PHE A 10 -13.53 -18.27 7.08
C PHE A 10 -12.59 -19.24 7.79
N GLN A 11 -13.09 -19.92 8.81
CA GLN A 11 -12.30 -20.65 9.79
C GLN A 11 -12.49 -22.16 9.66
N GLY A 12 -11.37 -22.89 9.55
CA GLY A 12 -11.32 -24.35 9.42
C GLY A 12 -10.46 -24.99 10.50
N ASN A 13 -10.91 -26.16 10.98
CA ASN A 13 -10.20 -26.94 11.98
C ASN A 13 -9.30 -28.00 11.32
N PRO A 14 -7.95 -27.91 11.45
CA PRO A 14 -7.04 -28.86 10.84
C PRO A 14 -7.14 -30.30 11.37
N ASP A 15 -7.79 -30.51 12.53
CA ASP A 15 -8.06 -31.86 13.05
C ASP A 15 -9.26 -32.52 12.37
N GLN A 16 -10.15 -31.74 11.73
CA GLN A 16 -11.30 -32.26 10.98
C GLN A 16 -11.02 -32.33 9.47
N PHE A 17 -10.33 -31.31 8.94
CA PHE A 17 -10.02 -31.19 7.52
C PHE A 17 -8.56 -30.77 7.36
N ASP A 18 -7.76 -31.54 6.62
CA ASP A 18 -6.35 -31.23 6.34
C ASP A 18 -6.23 -30.06 5.37
N ILE A 19 -6.51 -28.87 5.89
CA ILE A 19 -6.56 -27.62 5.13
C ILE A 19 -5.23 -27.30 4.46
N ASP A 20 -4.10 -27.66 5.08
CA ASP A 20 -2.78 -27.35 4.53
C ASP A 20 -2.50 -28.21 3.30
N ALA A 21 -2.74 -29.52 3.43
CA ALA A 21 -2.53 -30.44 2.33
C ALA A 21 -3.52 -30.17 1.18
N TYR A 22 -4.77 -29.80 1.49
CA TYR A 22 -5.74 -29.44 0.47
C TYR A 22 -5.39 -28.13 -0.25
N LEU A 23 -5.02 -27.08 0.48
CA LEU A 23 -4.59 -25.83 -0.17
C LEU A 23 -3.35 -26.05 -1.04
N ALA A 24 -2.43 -26.94 -0.66
CA ALA A 24 -1.25 -27.27 -1.45
C ALA A 24 -1.57 -27.91 -2.82
N THR A 25 -2.76 -28.50 -3.01
CA THR A 25 -3.18 -29.00 -4.34
C THR A 25 -3.60 -27.89 -5.30
N SER A 26 -3.73 -26.64 -4.81
CA SER A 26 -4.22 -25.48 -5.57
C SER A 26 -5.58 -25.73 -6.23
N PRO A 27 -6.63 -26.03 -5.45
CA PRO A 27 -7.95 -26.34 -5.99
C PRO A 27 -8.51 -25.16 -6.77
N ALA A 28 -9.11 -25.44 -7.94
CA ALA A 28 -9.69 -24.42 -8.80
C ALA A 28 -10.82 -23.64 -8.11
N GLN A 29 -11.61 -24.35 -7.29
CA GLN A 29 -12.65 -23.79 -6.45
C GLN A 29 -12.66 -24.52 -5.10
N LEU A 30 -12.99 -23.77 -4.05
CA LEU A 30 -13.05 -24.26 -2.69
C LEU A 30 -14.47 -23.99 -2.16
N PRO A 31 -15.35 -25.00 -2.12
CA PRO A 31 -16.63 -24.88 -1.42
C PRO A 31 -16.38 -24.72 0.08
N TRP A 32 -16.97 -23.71 0.69
CA TRP A 32 -16.80 -23.45 2.11
C TRP A 32 -18.15 -23.29 2.80
N LEU A 33 -18.35 -24.02 3.89
CA LEU A 33 -19.57 -24.00 4.68
C LEU A 33 -19.91 -22.61 5.22
N VAL A 34 -21.15 -22.16 5.02
CA VAL A 34 -21.66 -20.88 5.54
C VAL A 34 -22.89 -21.14 6.42
N THR A 35 -22.72 -21.07 7.74
CA THR A 35 -23.79 -21.48 8.68
C THR A 35 -24.76 -20.36 9.07
N ARG A 36 -24.28 -19.11 9.17
CA ARG A 36 -25.07 -17.98 9.68
C ARG A 36 -25.29 -16.86 8.67
N TYR A 37 -24.32 -16.63 7.79
CA TYR A 37 -24.27 -15.43 6.95
C TYR A 37 -24.56 -15.73 5.47
N ALA A 38 -25.30 -16.79 5.17
CA ALA A 38 -25.54 -17.25 3.80
C ALA A 38 -26.17 -16.16 2.89
N GLN A 39 -27.03 -15.31 3.46
CA GLN A 39 -27.66 -14.19 2.75
C GLN A 39 -26.79 -12.93 2.65
N GLN A 40 -25.66 -12.88 3.37
CA GLN A 40 -24.78 -11.71 3.42
C GLN A 40 -23.48 -11.89 2.62
N VAL A 41 -23.04 -13.14 2.47
CA VAL A 41 -21.86 -13.50 1.67
C VAL A 41 -22.20 -13.40 0.19
N GLU A 42 -21.65 -12.39 -0.49
CA GLU A 42 -21.92 -12.07 -1.89
C GLU A 42 -20.71 -12.32 -2.79
N VAL A 43 -20.95 -12.49 -4.09
CA VAL A 43 -19.87 -12.60 -5.09
C VAL A 43 -19.03 -11.34 -5.09
N GLY A 44 -17.70 -11.52 -5.09
CA GLY A 44 -16.72 -10.44 -5.01
C GLY A 44 -16.26 -10.13 -3.59
N ASP A 45 -16.94 -10.63 -2.56
CA ASP A 45 -16.48 -10.53 -1.17
C ASP A 45 -15.11 -11.19 -1.00
N ARG A 46 -14.30 -10.62 -0.13
CA ARG A 46 -12.97 -11.16 0.16
C ARG A 46 -12.97 -12.01 1.41
N VAL A 47 -12.20 -13.08 1.38
CA VAL A 47 -12.11 -14.05 2.46
C VAL A 47 -10.65 -14.26 2.85
N PHE A 48 -10.34 -14.09 4.12
CA PHE A 48 -9.14 -14.64 4.73
C PHE A 48 -9.45 -16.03 5.30
N ILE A 49 -8.71 -17.04 4.85
CA ILE A 49 -8.85 -18.41 5.32
C ILE A 49 -8.01 -18.57 6.59
N TRP A 50 -8.68 -18.93 7.67
CA TRP A 50 -8.11 -19.10 9.00
C TRP A 50 -8.01 -20.58 9.38
N ARG A 51 -6.80 -21.01 9.74
CA ARG A 51 -6.55 -22.32 10.35
C ARG A 51 -6.57 -22.17 11.87
N THR A 52 -7.44 -22.90 12.56
CA THR A 52 -7.43 -22.94 14.03
C THR A 52 -6.23 -23.71 14.56
N GLN A 53 -5.98 -23.62 15.86
CA GLN A 53 -5.03 -24.50 16.52
C GLN A 53 -5.56 -25.94 16.46
N GLY A 54 -4.75 -26.87 15.95
CA GLY A 54 -5.04 -28.30 16.00
C GLY A 54 -4.03 -29.08 16.83
N SER A 55 -4.27 -30.38 16.95
CA SER A 55 -3.44 -31.37 17.66
C SER A 55 -1.99 -31.38 17.20
N ALA A 56 -1.74 -31.14 15.91
CA ALA A 56 -0.39 -31.08 15.31
C ALA A 56 0.43 -29.84 15.70
N LYS A 57 -0.11 -28.95 16.55
CA LYS A 57 0.57 -27.74 17.08
C LYS A 57 1.18 -26.79 16.03
N LYS A 58 0.73 -26.85 14.77
CA LYS A 58 1.07 -25.85 13.75
C LYS A 58 0.53 -24.47 14.15
N ASP A 59 1.16 -23.41 13.66
CA ASP A 59 0.76 -22.03 13.94
C ASP A 59 -0.72 -21.80 13.55
N ALA A 60 -1.59 -21.44 14.49
CA ALA A 60 -2.94 -20.98 14.16
C ALA A 60 -2.87 -19.59 13.51
N GLY A 61 -3.78 -19.25 12.59
CA GLY A 61 -3.80 -17.94 11.95
C GLY A 61 -4.32 -17.95 10.51
N ILE A 62 -4.06 -16.86 9.77
CA ILE A 62 -4.45 -16.74 8.36
C ILE A 62 -3.43 -17.43 7.48
N VAL A 63 -3.91 -18.34 6.63
CA VAL A 63 -3.09 -19.19 5.76
C VAL A 63 -3.37 -19.01 4.28
N ALA A 64 -4.45 -18.32 3.91
CA ALA A 64 -4.73 -17.98 2.53
C ALA A 64 -5.68 -16.78 2.41
N GLU A 65 -5.71 -16.20 1.22
CA GLU A 65 -6.66 -15.18 0.78
C GLU A 65 -7.44 -15.73 -0.41
N ALA A 66 -8.74 -15.48 -0.43
CA ALA A 66 -9.66 -15.93 -1.47
C ALA A 66 -10.73 -14.87 -1.78
N THR A 67 -11.43 -15.10 -2.90
CA THR A 67 -12.58 -14.29 -3.31
C THR A 67 -13.81 -15.20 -3.43
N VAL A 68 -14.97 -14.74 -2.97
CA VAL A 68 -16.24 -15.42 -3.22
C VAL A 68 -16.60 -15.31 -4.70
N VAL A 69 -16.72 -16.44 -5.40
CA VAL A 69 -17.09 -16.51 -6.82
C VAL A 69 -18.49 -17.04 -7.04
N ALA A 70 -19.11 -17.68 -6.04
CA ALA A 70 -20.53 -17.99 -6.03
C ALA A 70 -21.11 -17.84 -4.61
N PRO A 71 -22.34 -17.33 -4.46
CA PRO A 71 -22.96 -17.10 -3.15
C PRO A 71 -23.23 -18.43 -2.45
N ALA A 72 -23.49 -18.37 -1.14
CA ALA A 72 -23.84 -19.56 -0.36
C ALA A 72 -25.16 -20.18 -0.86
N MET A 73 -25.10 -21.41 -1.38
CA MET A 73 -26.27 -22.18 -1.80
C MET A 73 -26.09 -23.65 -1.36
N PRO A 74 -27.17 -24.42 -1.26
CA PRO A 74 -27.09 -25.86 -1.00
C PRO A 74 -26.22 -26.55 -2.06
N ARG A 75 -25.05 -27.04 -1.67
CA ARG A 75 -24.10 -27.78 -2.51
C ARG A 75 -23.45 -28.90 -1.69
N PRO A 76 -23.10 -30.04 -2.31
CA PRO A 76 -22.24 -31.02 -1.66
C PRO A 76 -20.82 -30.46 -1.52
N GLU A 77 -19.98 -31.17 -0.77
CA GLU A 77 -18.53 -30.94 -0.81
C GLU A 77 -17.94 -31.30 -2.18
N SER A 78 -16.80 -30.71 -2.54
CA SER A 78 -16.10 -31.09 -3.76
C SER A 78 -15.41 -32.45 -3.61
N ALA A 79 -15.47 -33.26 -4.67
CA ALA A 79 -14.93 -34.62 -4.65
C ALA A 79 -13.41 -34.66 -4.40
N ASP A 80 -12.68 -33.63 -4.85
CA ASP A 80 -11.25 -33.44 -4.63
C ASP A 80 -10.90 -33.05 -3.19
N ALA A 81 -11.82 -32.47 -2.43
CA ALA A 81 -11.64 -32.18 -1.00
C ALA A 81 -11.89 -33.41 -0.10
N MET A 82 -12.69 -34.38 -0.57
CA MET A 82 -13.09 -35.55 0.23
C MET A 82 -11.92 -36.34 0.86
N PRO A 83 -10.80 -36.59 0.16
CA PRO A 83 -9.65 -37.30 0.74
C PRO A 83 -8.97 -36.59 1.92
N PHE A 84 -9.22 -35.29 2.11
CA PHE A 84 -8.59 -34.46 3.14
C PHE A 84 -9.40 -34.39 4.45
N TRP A 85 -10.61 -34.95 4.49
CA TRP A 85 -11.41 -35.05 5.71
C TRP A 85 -10.90 -36.19 6.61
N ARG A 86 -10.57 -35.86 7.87
CA ARG A 86 -9.93 -36.80 8.83
C ARG A 86 -10.92 -37.53 9.75
N GLY A 87 -12.17 -37.08 9.75
CA GLY A 87 -13.29 -37.67 10.47
C GLY A 87 -14.51 -36.79 10.23
N ASN A 88 -15.68 -37.38 9.99
CA ASN A 88 -16.93 -36.71 9.57
C ASN A 88 -17.07 -36.40 8.05
N ALA A 89 -16.37 -37.16 7.19
CA ALA A 89 -16.49 -37.02 5.73
C ALA A 89 -17.93 -37.25 5.23
N GLU A 90 -18.68 -38.16 5.84
CA GLU A 90 -20.09 -38.40 5.48
C GLU A 90 -20.98 -37.18 5.73
N ALA A 91 -20.81 -36.47 6.86
CA ALA A 91 -21.54 -35.23 7.10
C ALA A 91 -21.04 -34.08 6.23
N ALA A 92 -19.74 -34.05 5.90
CA ALA A 92 -19.19 -33.06 4.97
C ALA A 92 -19.74 -33.24 3.56
N ALA A 93 -19.96 -34.48 3.12
CA ALA A 93 -20.53 -34.83 1.82
C ALA A 93 -22.02 -34.44 1.68
N GLN A 94 -22.72 -34.16 2.78
CA GLN A 94 -24.10 -33.72 2.74
C GLN A 94 -24.23 -32.35 2.05
N VAL A 95 -25.36 -32.15 1.39
CA VAL A 95 -25.70 -30.88 0.77
C VAL A 95 -25.91 -29.84 1.87
N GLN A 96 -25.05 -28.82 1.89
CA GLN A 96 -25.05 -27.76 2.88
C GLN A 96 -24.91 -26.39 2.20
N PRO A 97 -25.33 -25.28 2.85
CA PRO A 97 -25.10 -23.94 2.32
C PRO A 97 -23.59 -23.66 2.27
N ARG A 98 -23.01 -23.69 1.07
CA ARG A 98 -21.58 -23.48 0.84
C ARG A 98 -21.37 -22.33 -0.13
N ALA A 99 -20.50 -21.38 0.18
CA ALA A 99 -20.03 -20.39 -0.79
C ALA A 99 -18.88 -21.00 -1.60
N LEU A 100 -18.75 -20.66 -2.89
CA LEU A 100 -17.60 -21.08 -3.68
C LEU A 100 -16.54 -20.00 -3.63
N LEU A 101 -15.34 -20.38 -3.22
CA LEU A 101 -14.19 -19.51 -3.13
C LEU A 101 -13.19 -19.81 -4.26
N ARG A 102 -12.55 -18.77 -4.77
CA ARG A 102 -11.35 -18.88 -5.61
C ARG A 102 -10.15 -18.37 -4.82
N LEU A 103 -9.12 -19.20 -4.71
CA LEU A 103 -7.89 -18.82 -4.02
C LEU A 103 -7.17 -17.70 -4.81
N ASN A 104 -6.71 -16.69 -4.08
CA ASN A 104 -5.90 -15.60 -4.61
C ASN A 104 -4.43 -15.78 -4.23
N ARG A 105 -4.16 -16.18 -2.99
CA ARG A 105 -2.81 -16.43 -2.45
C ARG A 105 -2.86 -17.43 -1.32
N ILE A 106 -1.87 -18.31 -1.24
CA ILE A 106 -1.65 -19.23 -0.11
C ILE A 106 -0.35 -18.81 0.57
N ALA A 107 -0.33 -18.79 1.90
CA ALA A 107 0.86 -18.50 2.68
C ALA A 107 1.83 -19.70 2.65
N GLY A 108 3.10 -19.43 2.34
CA GLY A 108 4.20 -20.34 2.69
C GLY A 108 4.41 -20.45 4.20
N GLY A 109 5.31 -21.35 4.62
CA GLY A 109 5.53 -21.63 6.05
C GLY A 109 5.95 -20.42 6.90
N LYS A 110 6.64 -19.43 6.31
CA LYS A 110 7.03 -18.16 6.97
C LYS A 110 6.01 -17.03 6.76
N GLU A 111 4.97 -17.27 5.98
CA GLU A 111 4.04 -16.23 5.55
C GLU A 111 2.67 -16.27 6.27
N VAL A 112 2.50 -17.21 7.19
CA VAL A 112 1.28 -17.32 8.00
C VAL A 112 1.16 -16.11 8.92
N LEU A 113 0.04 -15.38 8.85
CA LEU A 113 -0.26 -14.35 9.85
C LEU A 113 -0.75 -15.05 11.11
N ARG A 114 0.16 -15.20 12.07
CA ARG A 114 -0.10 -16.00 13.27
C ARG A 114 -1.13 -15.35 14.19
N ARG A 115 -1.98 -16.18 14.80
CA ARG A 115 -2.97 -15.80 15.81
C ARG A 115 -2.35 -14.95 16.91
N GLU A 116 -1.17 -15.32 17.41
CA GLU A 116 -0.44 -14.59 18.45
C GLU A 116 -0.12 -13.15 18.03
N TRP A 117 0.23 -12.91 16.77
CA TRP A 117 0.57 -11.57 16.27
C TRP A 117 -0.69 -10.71 16.18
N LEU A 118 -1.79 -11.30 15.70
CA LEU A 118 -3.07 -10.61 15.57
C LEU A 118 -3.67 -10.29 16.94
N ALA A 119 -3.50 -11.17 17.93
CA ALA A 119 -3.96 -10.95 19.30
C ALA A 119 -3.16 -9.83 20.03
N GLN A 120 -1.92 -9.57 19.61
CA GLN A 120 -1.08 -8.50 20.16
C GLN A 120 -1.26 -7.17 19.43
N ASP A 121 -1.84 -7.17 18.23
CA ASP A 121 -2.01 -5.98 17.41
C ASP A 121 -3.14 -5.09 17.98
N PRO A 122 -2.89 -3.80 18.25
CA PRO A 122 -3.90 -2.92 18.86
C PRO A 122 -5.19 -2.76 18.04
N VAL A 123 -5.14 -3.01 16.73
CA VAL A 123 -6.28 -2.91 15.82
C VAL A 123 -6.96 -4.26 15.61
N LEU A 124 -6.28 -5.39 15.81
CA LEU A 124 -6.81 -6.72 15.50
C LEU A 124 -7.04 -7.61 16.73
N ASN A 125 -6.63 -7.18 17.91
CA ASN A 125 -6.73 -7.96 19.15
C ASN A 125 -8.17 -8.37 19.50
N ASP A 126 -9.15 -7.70 18.91
CA ASP A 126 -10.55 -7.84 19.21
C ASP A 126 -11.35 -8.45 18.04
N LEU A 127 -10.64 -9.03 17.05
CA LEU A 127 -11.20 -9.78 15.92
C LEU A 127 -12.25 -10.79 16.40
N PRO A 128 -13.39 -10.93 15.69
CA PRO A 128 -14.52 -11.73 16.18
C PRO A 128 -14.18 -13.20 16.45
N ASN A 129 -13.33 -13.81 15.61
CA ASN A 129 -12.92 -15.20 15.77
C ASN A 129 -11.90 -15.42 16.91
N LEU A 130 -11.23 -14.35 17.38
CA LEU A 130 -10.39 -14.40 18.58
C LEU A 130 -11.24 -14.39 19.84
N LYS A 131 -12.32 -13.59 19.86
CA LYS A 131 -13.27 -13.49 20.98
C LYS A 131 -14.17 -14.72 21.09
N MET A 132 -14.67 -15.23 19.96
CA MET A 132 -15.56 -16.39 19.90
C MET A 132 -15.11 -17.33 18.79
N ALA A 133 -14.44 -18.42 19.14
CA ALA A 133 -13.81 -19.31 18.16
C ALA A 133 -14.73 -20.43 17.62
N ALA A 134 -15.99 -20.52 18.06
CA ALA A 134 -16.89 -21.63 17.72
C ALA A 134 -17.58 -21.53 16.34
N GLY A 135 -17.56 -20.36 15.70
CA GLY A 135 -18.12 -20.15 14.37
C GLY A 135 -17.16 -20.53 13.22
N THR A 136 -17.71 -20.64 12.00
CA THR A 136 -16.95 -20.91 10.78
C THR A 136 -16.79 -19.71 9.86
N ASN A 137 -17.67 -18.69 9.95
CA ASN A 137 -17.53 -17.45 9.19
C ASN A 137 -17.71 -16.25 10.12
N TYR A 138 -16.88 -15.24 9.93
CA TYR A 138 -16.89 -14.03 10.74
C TYR A 138 -16.81 -12.79 9.83
N PRO A 139 -17.74 -11.83 9.98
CA PRO A 139 -17.60 -10.55 9.28
C PRO A 139 -16.40 -9.78 9.84
N VAL A 140 -15.67 -9.09 8.98
CA VAL A 140 -14.51 -8.27 9.35
C VAL A 140 -14.87 -6.80 9.11
N THR A 141 -14.64 -5.95 10.11
CA THR A 141 -14.88 -4.51 9.98
C THR A 141 -13.91 -3.90 8.97
N PRO A 142 -14.24 -2.76 8.33
CA PRO A 142 -13.33 -2.10 7.40
C PRO A 142 -11.95 -1.78 8.01
N GLN A 143 -11.91 -1.39 9.28
CA GLN A 143 -10.67 -1.11 10.01
C GLN A 143 -9.80 -2.36 10.17
N HIS A 144 -10.40 -3.48 10.58
CA HIS A 144 -9.68 -4.76 10.68
C HIS A 144 -9.22 -5.26 9.32
N ALA A 145 -10.07 -5.12 8.29
CA ALA A 145 -9.74 -5.51 6.93
C ALA A 145 -8.53 -4.73 6.42
N ALA A 146 -8.52 -3.40 6.58
CA ALA A 146 -7.39 -2.56 6.20
C ALA A 146 -6.09 -2.99 6.88
N ARG A 147 -6.13 -3.25 8.20
CA ARG A 147 -4.94 -3.71 8.93
C ARG A 147 -4.49 -5.11 8.51
N LEU A 148 -5.41 -6.05 8.30
CA LEU A 148 -5.11 -7.38 7.79
C LEU A 148 -4.47 -7.33 6.40
N TYR A 149 -4.95 -6.45 5.50
CA TYR A 149 -4.33 -6.26 4.18
C TYR A 149 -2.92 -5.71 4.26
N ALA A 150 -2.69 -4.71 5.12
CA ALA A 150 -1.36 -4.17 5.35
C ALA A 150 -0.40 -5.31 5.76
N LEU A 151 -0.77 -6.09 6.78
CA LEU A 151 0.03 -7.24 7.25
C LEU A 151 0.22 -8.33 6.18
N TRP A 152 -0.85 -8.70 5.47
CA TRP A 152 -0.82 -9.76 4.46
C TRP A 152 0.07 -9.39 3.29
N SER A 153 0.02 -8.13 2.83
CA SER A 153 0.82 -7.64 1.70
C SER A 153 2.33 -7.60 1.99
N ARG A 154 2.73 -7.51 3.28
CA ARG A 154 4.13 -7.40 3.70
C ARG A 154 4.73 -8.70 4.22
N THR A 155 3.89 -9.61 4.69
CA THR A 155 4.36 -10.89 5.20
C THR A 155 4.96 -11.73 4.07
N GLY A 156 6.15 -12.28 4.32
CA GLY A 156 6.96 -12.99 3.31
C GLY A 156 7.83 -12.09 2.42
N GLN A 157 7.62 -10.78 2.45
CA GLN A 157 8.38 -9.83 1.64
C GLN A 157 9.63 -9.33 2.38
N ASP A 158 10.73 -9.21 1.65
CA ASP A 158 11.97 -8.63 2.15
C ASP A 158 11.79 -7.19 2.59
N TRP A 159 12.63 -6.74 3.52
CA TRP A 159 12.62 -5.37 4.01
C TRP A 159 13.23 -4.44 2.99
N SER A 160 12.46 -3.44 2.57
CA SER A 160 12.96 -2.31 1.79
C SER A 160 13.87 -1.41 2.63
N ARG A 161 14.60 -0.52 1.95
CA ARG A 161 15.41 0.52 2.61
C ARG A 161 14.54 1.41 3.49
N ASP A 162 13.39 1.86 2.99
CA ASP A 162 12.50 2.78 3.72
C ASP A 162 11.89 2.15 4.97
N GLU A 163 11.49 0.87 4.89
CA GLU A 163 11.03 0.14 6.08
C GLU A 163 12.17 -0.07 7.09
N SER A 164 13.40 -0.30 6.61
CA SER A 164 14.58 -0.41 7.46
C SER A 164 14.92 0.93 8.13
N VAL A 165 14.72 2.07 7.46
CA VAL A 165 14.78 3.42 8.07
C VAL A 165 13.78 3.55 9.23
N ALA A 166 12.53 3.10 9.05
CA ALA A 166 11.55 3.10 10.14
C ALA A 166 11.98 2.21 11.31
N GLY A 167 12.59 1.05 11.03
CA GLY A 167 13.18 0.18 12.04
C GLY A 167 14.32 0.86 12.81
N LEU A 168 15.21 1.58 12.11
CA LEU A 168 16.31 2.33 12.72
C LEU A 168 15.78 3.49 13.57
N TRP A 169 14.75 4.20 13.10
CA TRP A 169 14.08 5.24 13.87
C TRP A 169 13.51 4.68 15.20
N ALA A 170 12.81 3.54 15.15
CA ALA A 170 12.31 2.90 16.37
C ALA A 170 13.45 2.46 17.31
N TYR A 171 14.58 2.01 16.76
CA TYR A 171 15.77 1.71 17.56
C TYR A 171 16.34 2.96 18.24
N ALA A 172 16.52 4.06 17.50
CA ALA A 172 17.00 5.32 18.06
C ALA A 172 16.13 5.82 19.22
N LYS A 173 14.80 5.74 19.09
CA LYS A 173 13.85 6.09 20.17
C LYS A 173 13.88 5.16 21.37
N THR A 174 14.57 4.02 21.27
CA THR A 174 14.71 3.04 22.36
C THR A 174 16.16 2.82 22.80
N LEU A 175 17.07 3.69 22.36
CA LEU A 175 18.45 3.67 22.83
C LEU A 175 18.49 4.01 24.33
N GLY A 176 19.16 3.18 25.12
CA GLY A 176 19.24 3.34 26.58
C GLY A 176 17.99 2.95 27.38
N VAL A 177 16.85 2.64 26.73
CA VAL A 177 15.60 2.24 27.41
C VAL A 177 15.08 0.88 26.93
N PRO A 178 14.23 0.16 27.68
CA PRO A 178 13.69 -1.13 27.25
C PRO A 178 12.89 -1.04 25.95
N VAL A 179 13.12 -1.98 25.03
CA VAL A 179 12.35 -2.10 23.78
C VAL A 179 11.00 -2.76 24.08
N SER A 180 9.93 -1.97 24.09
CA SER A 180 8.57 -2.43 24.37
C SER A 180 7.81 -2.86 23.10
N ARG A 181 6.88 -3.81 23.26
CA ARG A 181 5.90 -4.22 22.22
C ARG A 181 4.47 -3.80 22.59
N LEU A 182 4.31 -3.00 23.64
CA LEU A 182 3.00 -2.54 24.10
C LEU A 182 2.46 -1.41 23.22
N PRO A 183 1.13 -1.18 23.18
CA PRO A 183 0.52 -0.06 22.46
C PRO A 183 1.21 1.28 22.79
N GLY A 184 1.42 2.11 21.77
CA GLY A 184 2.10 3.41 21.90
C GLY A 184 3.64 3.35 21.93
N SER A 185 4.25 2.16 22.01
CA SER A 185 5.70 2.03 21.88
C SER A 185 6.18 2.34 20.45
N PRO A 186 7.44 2.79 20.25
CA PRO A 186 8.00 3.04 18.92
C PRO A 186 7.89 1.84 17.97
N VAL A 187 8.02 0.63 18.49
CA VAL A 187 7.86 -0.63 17.72
C VAL A 187 6.44 -0.76 17.18
N VAL A 188 5.42 -0.50 18.00
CA VAL A 188 4.02 -0.62 17.59
C VAL A 188 3.62 0.49 16.63
N VAL A 189 4.10 1.72 16.86
CA VAL A 189 3.91 2.85 15.95
C VAL A 189 4.44 2.51 14.56
N VAL A 190 5.70 2.06 14.47
CA VAL A 190 6.30 1.65 13.19
C VAL A 190 5.56 0.48 12.56
N SER A 191 5.16 -0.52 13.36
CA SER A 191 4.37 -1.67 12.87
C SER A 191 3.07 -1.25 12.19
N GLN A 192 2.36 -0.28 12.76
CA GLN A 192 1.12 0.26 12.17
C GLN A 192 1.41 1.03 10.89
N LEU A 193 2.44 1.88 10.89
CA LEU A 193 2.80 2.73 9.74
C LEU A 193 3.25 1.93 8.52
N ILE A 194 4.16 0.98 8.69
CA ILE A 194 4.75 0.25 7.55
C ILE A 194 3.95 -0.99 7.15
N GLY A 195 2.90 -1.33 7.92
CA GLY A 195 2.06 -2.50 7.65
C GLY A 195 2.73 -3.84 7.98
N ARG A 196 3.72 -3.90 8.86
CA ARG A 196 4.38 -5.15 9.30
C ARG A 196 3.92 -5.58 10.67
N ALA A 197 4.01 -6.87 10.99
CA ALA A 197 3.65 -7.39 12.30
C ALA A 197 4.63 -6.90 13.39
N ILE A 198 4.12 -6.67 14.61
CA ILE A 198 4.90 -6.18 15.77
C ILE A 198 6.18 -7.01 16.01
N PRO A 199 6.16 -8.36 15.99
CA PRO A 199 7.38 -9.14 16.17
C PRO A 199 8.43 -8.91 15.07
N GLY A 200 8.00 -8.66 13.83
CA GLY A 200 8.91 -8.35 12.73
C GLY A 200 9.65 -7.03 12.95
N VAL A 201 8.94 -5.99 13.37
CA VAL A 201 9.54 -4.69 13.70
C VAL A 201 10.43 -4.78 14.94
N TYR A 202 9.99 -5.51 15.96
CA TYR A 202 10.82 -5.75 17.14
C TYR A 202 12.15 -6.41 16.75
N ASN A 203 12.10 -7.48 15.95
CA ASN A 203 13.32 -8.16 15.49
C ASN A 203 14.21 -7.21 14.69
N LYS A 204 13.63 -6.31 13.89
CA LYS A 204 14.37 -5.28 13.17
C LYS A 204 15.10 -4.32 14.12
N VAL A 205 14.44 -3.83 15.16
CA VAL A 205 15.06 -2.99 16.20
C VAL A 205 16.21 -3.73 16.88
N MET A 206 16.02 -5.03 17.16
CA MET A 206 17.04 -5.87 17.79
C MET A 206 18.23 -6.16 16.88
N ASN A 207 18.03 -6.20 15.55
CA ASN A 207 19.11 -6.29 14.58
C ASN A 207 19.97 -5.01 14.61
N PHE A 208 19.37 -3.83 14.63
CA PHE A 208 20.11 -2.57 14.77
C PHE A 208 20.88 -2.51 16.09
N ARG A 209 20.26 -2.95 17.19
CA ARG A 209 20.95 -3.09 18.48
C ARG A 209 22.19 -3.98 18.40
N SER A 210 22.18 -5.02 17.57
CA SER A 210 23.32 -5.94 17.45
C SER A 210 24.54 -5.35 16.73
N ILE A 211 24.34 -4.30 15.94
CA ILE A 211 25.40 -3.65 15.14
C ILE A 211 25.80 -2.27 15.67
N ASP A 212 25.08 -1.72 16.66
CA ASP A 212 25.46 -0.45 17.29
C ASP A 212 26.60 -0.67 18.30
N PRO A 213 27.83 -0.19 18.03
CA PRO A 213 28.96 -0.37 18.94
C PRO A 213 28.79 0.37 20.28
N ARG A 214 27.81 1.27 20.40
CA ARG A 214 27.52 2.06 21.60
C ARG A 214 26.59 1.34 22.57
N ASP A 215 25.88 0.30 22.12
CA ASP A 215 24.87 -0.40 22.90
C ASP A 215 25.37 -1.79 23.33
N ALA A 216 25.81 -1.90 24.58
CA ALA A 216 26.31 -3.17 25.13
C ALA A 216 25.20 -4.22 25.40
N ARG A 217 23.93 -3.89 25.19
CA ARG A 217 22.80 -4.80 25.43
C ARG A 217 22.69 -5.82 24.30
N ALA A 218 22.39 -7.08 24.65
CA ALA A 218 22.36 -8.18 23.67
C ALA A 218 21.40 -7.93 22.50
N GLY A 219 21.85 -7.78 21.27
CA GLY A 219 20.99 -7.70 20.08
C GLY A 219 20.46 -9.06 19.59
N LEU A 220 19.82 -9.08 18.42
CA LEU A 220 19.53 -10.31 17.68
C LEU A 220 20.57 -10.46 16.56
N ALA A 221 21.31 -11.58 16.56
CA ALA A 221 22.27 -11.86 15.50
C ALA A 221 21.54 -12.06 14.15
N GLY A 222 21.97 -11.33 13.12
CA GLY A 222 21.40 -11.44 11.76
C GLY A 222 20.92 -10.12 11.16
N SER A 223 21.66 -9.02 11.36
CA SER A 223 21.43 -7.80 10.57
C SER A 223 21.59 -8.12 9.08
N GLY A 224 20.57 -7.80 8.29
CA GLY A 224 20.61 -8.01 6.85
C GLY A 224 21.50 -6.96 6.16
N VAL A 225 21.92 -7.22 4.93
CA VAL A 225 22.67 -6.25 4.10
C VAL A 225 21.97 -4.89 4.03
N THR A 226 20.63 -4.89 3.93
CA THR A 226 19.83 -3.65 3.97
C THR A 226 19.98 -2.89 5.28
N ASP A 227 19.99 -3.59 6.42
CA ASP A 227 20.09 -2.97 7.74
C ASP A 227 21.48 -2.36 7.92
N GLN A 228 22.53 -3.04 7.49
CA GLN A 228 23.89 -2.49 7.53
C GLN A 228 24.04 -1.26 6.61
N ARG A 229 23.40 -1.27 5.44
CA ARG A 229 23.42 -0.12 4.53
C ARG A 229 22.73 1.10 5.16
N VAL A 230 21.54 0.90 5.72
CA VAL A 230 20.81 1.99 6.41
C VAL A 230 21.56 2.46 7.64
N TRP A 231 22.16 1.55 8.41
CA TRP A 231 23.03 1.92 9.52
C TRP A 231 24.18 2.83 9.07
N ASN A 232 24.93 2.43 8.04
CA ASN A 232 26.04 3.22 7.51
C ASN A 232 25.59 4.57 6.94
N GLU A 233 24.35 4.66 6.45
CA GLU A 233 23.76 5.90 5.93
C GLU A 233 23.52 6.95 7.02
N PHE A 234 23.25 6.55 8.27
CA PHE A 234 22.93 7.48 9.37
C PHE A 234 23.95 7.47 10.50
N PHE A 235 24.80 6.47 10.59
CA PHE A 235 25.85 6.39 11.62
C PHE A 235 27.11 7.11 11.17
N ASP A 236 27.71 7.89 12.07
CA ASP A 236 29.03 8.48 11.92
C ASP A 236 30.04 7.64 12.71
N PRO A 237 30.92 6.88 12.03
CA PRO A 237 31.91 6.05 12.72
C PRO A 237 33.03 6.85 13.38
N VAL A 238 33.31 8.08 12.92
CA VAL A 238 34.36 8.95 13.49
C VAL A 238 33.85 9.60 14.77
N ALA A 239 32.64 10.16 14.71
CA ALA A 239 31.99 10.75 15.89
C ALA A 239 31.43 9.69 16.85
N ASN A 240 31.34 8.42 16.42
CA ASN A 240 30.67 7.32 17.12
C ASN A 240 29.24 7.71 17.55
N GLN A 241 28.48 8.27 16.61
CA GLN A 241 27.15 8.83 16.86
C GLN A 241 26.19 8.56 15.69
N LEU A 242 24.91 8.40 16.01
CA LEU A 242 23.84 8.34 15.02
C LEU A 242 23.42 9.78 14.69
N ARG A 243 23.32 10.13 13.40
CA ARG A 243 22.77 11.40 12.92
C ARG A 243 21.25 11.39 13.07
N GLU A 244 20.80 11.50 14.32
CA GLU A 244 19.39 11.37 14.68
C GLU A 244 18.50 12.42 14.00
N ALA A 245 19.00 13.64 13.77
CA ALA A 245 18.26 14.68 13.07
C ALA A 245 17.95 14.30 11.62
N ASP A 246 18.95 13.81 10.88
CA ASP A 246 18.80 13.36 9.49
C ASP A 246 17.86 12.13 9.41
N LEU A 247 18.01 11.20 10.36
CA LEU A 247 17.14 10.03 10.48
C LEU A 247 15.68 10.43 10.76
N GLU A 248 15.46 11.39 11.65
CA GLU A 248 14.13 11.91 11.98
C GLU A 248 13.50 12.60 10.76
N GLN A 249 14.28 13.43 10.05
CA GLN A 249 13.83 14.10 8.84
C GLN A 249 13.43 13.09 7.76
N GLU A 250 14.26 12.06 7.54
CA GLU A 250 13.99 11.04 6.53
C GLU A 250 12.80 10.14 6.93
N PHE A 251 12.70 9.75 8.20
CA PHE A 251 11.53 9.05 8.72
C PHE A 251 10.26 9.87 8.48
N ASN A 252 10.28 11.17 8.79
CA ASN A 252 9.13 12.03 8.62
C ASN A 252 8.76 12.22 7.14
N ARG A 253 9.74 12.38 6.25
CA ARG A 253 9.54 12.46 4.80
C ARG A 253 8.84 11.21 4.25
N LEU A 254 9.29 10.03 4.69
CA LEU A 254 8.77 8.74 4.23
C LEU A 254 7.41 8.39 4.85
N TRP A 255 7.21 8.68 6.14
CA TRP A 255 6.13 8.08 6.92
C TRP A 255 5.18 9.09 7.59
N MET A 256 5.60 10.33 7.82
CA MET A 256 4.83 11.36 8.55
C MET A 256 4.43 12.58 7.71
N SER A 257 4.77 12.62 6.41
CA SER A 257 4.42 13.71 5.46
C SER A 257 2.91 13.76 5.09
N THR A 258 2.07 13.43 6.07
CA THR A 258 0.61 13.59 6.06
C THR A 258 0.10 14.27 7.35
N ALA A 259 0.97 14.93 8.12
CA ALA A 259 0.55 15.77 9.25
C ALA A 259 -0.13 17.06 8.74
N GLY A 260 -1.39 16.90 8.34
CA GLY A 260 -2.31 17.95 7.88
C GLY A 260 -3.60 17.34 7.31
N ASN A 261 -4.43 16.74 8.18
CA ASN A 261 -5.84 16.35 7.99
C ASN A 261 -6.26 15.70 6.64
N ALA A 262 -6.36 14.37 6.61
CA ALA A 262 -7.42 13.57 5.98
C ALA A 262 -7.00 12.08 5.96
N GLU A 263 -7.96 11.16 6.07
CA GLU A 263 -7.77 9.74 5.77
C GLU A 263 -7.01 9.55 4.44
N PRO A 264 -6.25 8.44 4.23
CA PRO A 264 -5.48 8.25 3.01
C PRO A 264 -6.43 8.15 1.83
N ALA A 265 -6.62 9.29 1.17
CA ALA A 265 -7.10 9.36 -0.17
C ALA A 265 -6.17 8.52 -1.03
N LEU A 266 -6.75 7.74 -1.96
CA LEU A 266 -5.97 7.23 -3.07
C LEU A 266 -5.33 8.44 -3.74
N ASP A 267 -4.02 8.59 -3.58
CA ASP A 267 -3.23 9.57 -4.30
C ASP A 267 -3.48 9.33 -5.81
N ALA A 268 -4.16 10.29 -6.43
CA ALA A 268 -4.58 10.18 -7.83
C ALA A 268 -3.37 10.02 -8.75
N ASP A 269 -2.28 10.71 -8.43
CA ASP A 269 -1.06 10.71 -9.22
C ASP A 269 -0.38 9.34 -9.08
N ALA A 270 -0.25 8.81 -7.85
CA ALA A 270 0.30 7.47 -7.65
C ALA A 270 -0.59 6.34 -8.21
N ALA A 271 -1.92 6.50 -8.18
CA ALA A 271 -2.86 5.57 -8.79
C ALA A 271 -2.75 5.59 -10.32
N GLN A 272 -2.59 6.77 -10.89
CA GLN A 272 -2.41 6.98 -12.33
C GLN A 272 -1.05 6.44 -12.79
N GLU A 273 0.04 6.71 -12.08
CA GLU A 273 1.37 6.15 -12.37
C GLU A 273 1.36 4.61 -12.33
N ARG A 274 0.68 4.00 -11.35
CA ARG A 274 0.52 2.54 -11.30
C ARG A 274 -0.29 1.99 -12.47
N ALA A 275 -1.34 2.70 -12.87
CA ALA A 275 -2.17 2.32 -14.02
C ALA A 275 -1.37 2.44 -15.33
N GLU A 276 -0.63 3.52 -15.51
CA GLU A 276 0.26 3.72 -16.66
C GLU A 276 1.39 2.70 -16.71
N ALA A 277 2.02 2.38 -15.57
CA ALA A 277 3.05 1.34 -15.51
C ALA A 277 2.47 -0.06 -15.83
N ALA A 278 1.23 -0.32 -15.44
CA ALA A 278 0.52 -1.55 -15.82
C ALA A 278 0.18 -1.58 -17.32
N ALA A 279 -0.22 -0.44 -17.89
CA ALA A 279 -0.47 -0.30 -19.32
C ALA A 279 0.80 -0.52 -20.14
N ARG A 280 1.93 0.11 -19.75
CA ARG A 280 3.23 -0.08 -20.42
C ARG A 280 3.68 -1.54 -20.46
N ARG A 281 3.44 -2.31 -19.39
CA ARG A 281 3.72 -3.76 -19.38
C ARG A 281 2.82 -4.57 -20.32
N LEU A 282 1.64 -4.06 -20.65
CA LEU A 282 0.74 -4.70 -21.60
C LEU A 282 1.14 -4.38 -23.05
N GLU A 283 1.78 -3.24 -23.29
CA GLU A 283 2.30 -2.87 -24.61
C GLU A 283 3.42 -3.81 -25.12
N ASP A 284 3.99 -4.65 -24.24
CA ASP A 284 4.92 -5.72 -24.61
C ASP A 284 4.25 -6.88 -25.38
N TYR A 285 2.91 -6.96 -25.38
CA TYR A 285 2.14 -7.98 -26.13
C TYR A 285 1.68 -7.45 -27.48
N ASP A 286 1.48 -8.35 -28.44
CA ASP A 286 0.88 -7.98 -29.73
C ASP A 286 -0.58 -7.53 -29.58
N LEU A 287 -1.03 -6.69 -30.51
CA LEU A 287 -2.39 -6.14 -30.51
C LEU A 287 -3.46 -7.24 -30.52
N ASP A 288 -3.26 -8.33 -31.27
CA ASP A 288 -4.23 -9.43 -31.35
C ASP A 288 -4.35 -10.16 -30.00
N ASP A 289 -3.23 -10.36 -29.30
CA ASP A 289 -3.20 -10.95 -27.96
C ASP A 289 -3.91 -10.05 -26.93
N LEU A 290 -3.72 -8.74 -27.03
CA LEU A 290 -4.40 -7.76 -26.17
C LEU A 290 -5.92 -7.76 -26.41
N LEU A 291 -6.36 -7.83 -27.66
CA LEU A 291 -7.78 -7.88 -28.02
C LEU A 291 -8.43 -9.20 -27.57
N ALA A 292 -7.75 -10.33 -27.72
CA ALA A 292 -8.22 -11.61 -27.21
C ALA A 292 -8.40 -11.58 -25.68
N ARG A 293 -7.42 -11.03 -24.95
CA ARG A 293 -7.51 -10.82 -23.50
C ARG A 293 -8.62 -9.85 -23.12
N TYR A 294 -8.83 -8.79 -23.89
CA TYR A 294 -9.92 -7.84 -23.66
C TYR A 294 -11.29 -8.53 -23.79
N HIS A 295 -11.52 -9.25 -24.88
CA HIS A 295 -12.79 -9.96 -25.12
C HIS A 295 -13.08 -11.04 -24.07
N ALA A 296 -12.06 -11.81 -23.66
CA ALA A 296 -12.21 -12.81 -22.60
C ALA A 296 -12.65 -12.19 -21.25
N ASN A 297 -12.30 -10.92 -21.00
CA ASN A 297 -12.60 -10.22 -19.76
C ASN A 297 -13.88 -9.36 -19.81
N LEU A 298 -14.53 -9.21 -20.96
CA LEU A 298 -15.74 -8.39 -21.11
C LEU A 298 -16.91 -8.86 -20.25
N ALA A 299 -17.06 -10.18 -20.07
CA ALA A 299 -18.13 -10.74 -19.24
C ALA A 299 -17.93 -10.51 -17.74
N VAL A 300 -16.70 -10.20 -17.30
CA VAL A 300 -16.30 -10.09 -15.89
C VAL A 300 -16.02 -8.64 -15.48
N ARG A 301 -15.70 -7.77 -16.44
CA ARG A 301 -15.40 -6.35 -16.20
C ARG A 301 -16.71 -5.54 -16.15
N PRO A 302 -16.93 -4.68 -15.14
CA PRO A 302 -18.07 -3.78 -15.14
C PRO A 302 -17.96 -2.81 -16.33
N ALA A 303 -19.04 -2.68 -17.10
CA ALA A 303 -19.09 -1.85 -18.31
C ALA A 303 -18.81 -0.35 -18.04
N ARG A 304 -18.99 0.09 -16.79
CA ARG A 304 -18.61 1.43 -16.34
C ARG A 304 -17.51 1.31 -15.28
N PRO A 305 -16.37 2.01 -15.43
CA PRO A 305 -15.35 2.05 -14.40
C PRO A 305 -15.94 2.64 -13.12
N ARG A 306 -15.50 2.13 -11.96
CA ARG A 306 -15.91 2.67 -10.67
C ARG A 306 -15.28 4.04 -10.49
N ALA A 307 -16.09 5.03 -10.14
CA ALA A 307 -15.58 6.33 -9.73
C ALA A 307 -15.04 6.23 -8.29
N SER A 308 -13.82 6.69 -8.08
CA SER A 308 -13.24 6.91 -6.75
C SER A 308 -13.00 8.39 -6.56
N SER A 309 -13.39 8.93 -5.40
CA SER A 309 -13.00 10.27 -4.98
C SER A 309 -11.51 10.26 -4.59
N ALA A 310 -10.70 11.04 -5.30
CA ALA A 310 -9.34 11.35 -4.88
C ALA A 310 -9.30 12.76 -4.25
N THR A 311 -8.49 12.92 -3.22
CA THR A 311 -8.32 14.20 -2.52
C THR A 311 -7.04 14.83 -3.04
N THR A 312 -7.15 15.82 -3.93
CA THR A 312 -6.00 16.57 -4.44
C THR A 312 -5.66 17.71 -3.49
N ARG A 313 -4.40 17.85 -3.09
CA ARG A 313 -3.92 19.03 -2.36
C ARG A 313 -3.98 20.23 -3.31
N VAL A 314 -4.86 21.18 -3.03
CA VAL A 314 -4.97 22.43 -3.79
C VAL A 314 -4.30 23.53 -2.99
N TYR A 315 -3.28 24.16 -3.58
CA TYR A 315 -2.68 25.38 -3.03
C TYR A 315 -3.54 26.58 -3.42
N GLU A 316 -3.93 27.39 -2.45
CA GLU A 316 -4.52 28.70 -2.73
C GLU A 316 -3.43 29.60 -3.33
N ARG A 317 -3.60 29.94 -4.62
CA ARG A 317 -2.65 30.76 -5.37
C ARG A 317 -3.11 32.21 -5.37
N ASP A 318 -2.19 33.13 -5.15
CA ASP A 318 -2.42 34.56 -5.27
C ASP A 318 -2.77 34.91 -6.73
N GLN A 319 -4.00 35.36 -6.92
CA GLN A 319 -4.52 35.74 -8.24
C GLN A 319 -3.74 36.90 -8.85
N LEU A 320 -3.13 37.75 -8.03
CA LEU A 320 -2.30 38.87 -8.49
C LEU A 320 -0.99 38.35 -9.08
N VAL A 321 -0.36 37.35 -8.48
CA VAL A 321 0.85 36.70 -9.02
C VAL A 321 0.57 36.07 -10.38
N ILE A 322 -0.56 35.37 -10.50
CA ILE A 322 -1.02 34.78 -11.76
C ILE A 322 -1.25 35.84 -12.84
N ALA A 323 -1.98 36.91 -12.50
CA ALA A 323 -2.29 37.99 -13.44
C ALA A 323 -1.02 38.73 -13.90
N ILE A 324 -0.09 39.00 -12.98
CA ILE A 324 1.19 39.64 -13.30
C ILE A 324 2.02 38.75 -14.22
N ALA A 325 2.16 37.46 -13.92
CA ALA A 325 2.93 36.53 -14.75
C ALA A 325 2.38 36.46 -16.19
N ARG A 326 1.05 36.35 -16.35
CA ARG A 326 0.39 36.35 -17.67
C ARG A 326 0.61 37.67 -18.41
N LYS A 327 0.41 38.80 -17.74
CA LYS A 327 0.53 40.13 -18.35
C LYS A 327 1.97 40.45 -18.74
N ARG A 328 2.95 40.14 -17.87
CA ARG A 328 4.39 40.26 -18.13
C ARG A 328 4.79 39.47 -19.37
N ALA A 329 4.26 38.26 -19.51
CA ALA A 329 4.56 37.39 -20.64
C ALA A 329 3.73 37.70 -21.90
N GLY A 330 2.83 38.69 -21.87
CA GLY A 330 1.91 38.98 -22.98
C GLY A 330 1.06 37.76 -23.38
N HIS A 331 0.70 36.91 -22.41
CA HIS A 331 0.02 35.63 -22.63
C HIS A 331 0.80 34.66 -23.54
N ARG A 332 2.14 34.72 -23.55
CA ARG A 332 3.01 33.80 -24.30
C ARG A 332 3.87 32.95 -23.39
N CYS A 333 4.29 31.81 -23.90
CA CYS A 333 5.20 30.92 -23.19
C CYS A 333 6.55 31.60 -22.97
N GLU A 334 7.04 31.59 -21.74
CA GLU A 334 8.32 32.20 -21.35
C GLU A 334 9.53 31.28 -21.56
N VAL A 335 9.33 30.04 -22.05
CA VAL A 335 10.44 29.16 -22.45
C VAL A 335 11.07 29.69 -23.74
N PRO A 336 12.40 29.94 -23.76
CA PRO A 336 13.09 30.45 -24.94
C PRO A 336 12.87 29.59 -26.17
N GLY A 337 12.56 30.21 -27.31
CA GLY A 337 12.38 29.52 -28.58
C GLY A 337 11.12 28.66 -28.68
N CYS A 338 10.14 28.85 -27.78
CA CYS A 338 8.88 28.11 -27.85
C CYS A 338 8.18 28.27 -29.22
N ALA A 339 8.04 27.15 -29.94
CA ALA A 339 7.33 27.06 -31.22
C ALA A 339 5.98 26.35 -31.11
N HIS A 340 5.55 26.00 -29.89
CA HIS A 340 4.27 25.32 -29.68
C HIS A 340 3.10 26.23 -30.11
N PRO A 341 2.16 25.72 -30.92
CA PRO A 341 1.00 26.50 -31.34
C PRO A 341 0.15 26.87 -30.12
N GLN A 342 -0.28 28.13 -30.07
CA GLN A 342 -1.21 28.60 -29.03
C GLN A 342 -2.64 28.51 -29.56
N PHE A 343 -3.55 28.01 -28.76
CA PHE A 343 -4.98 28.15 -29.01
C PHE A 343 -5.54 29.33 -28.20
N MET A 344 -6.66 29.88 -28.66
CA MET A 344 -7.35 30.99 -28.01
C MET A 344 -8.32 30.45 -26.97
N ALA A 345 -8.30 31.03 -25.78
CA ALA A 345 -9.29 30.76 -24.74
C ALA A 345 -10.63 31.47 -25.07
N ALA A 346 -11.67 31.13 -24.31
CA ALA A 346 -13.02 31.68 -24.50
C ALA A 346 -13.09 33.21 -24.34
N ASP A 347 -12.13 33.80 -23.64
CA ASP A 347 -11.98 35.24 -23.45
C ASP A 347 -11.23 35.95 -24.61
N GLY A 348 -10.83 35.20 -25.64
CA GLY A 348 -10.11 35.73 -26.79
C GLY A 348 -8.63 36.03 -26.53
N MET A 349 -8.05 35.53 -25.43
CA MET A 349 -6.61 35.60 -25.17
C MET A 349 -5.91 34.27 -25.49
N PRO A 350 -4.62 34.26 -25.87
CA PRO A 350 -3.85 33.02 -25.98
C PRO A 350 -3.81 32.28 -24.63
N TYR A 351 -4.10 30.98 -24.65
CA TYR A 351 -4.14 30.18 -23.43
C TYR A 351 -2.72 29.91 -22.90
N CYS A 352 -2.47 30.23 -21.61
CA CYS A 352 -1.26 29.86 -20.90
C CYS A 352 -1.53 29.54 -19.42
N GLU A 353 -0.67 28.70 -18.86
CA GLU A 353 -0.73 28.21 -17.49
C GLU A 353 0.45 28.78 -16.70
N VAL A 354 0.19 29.26 -15.48
CA VAL A 354 1.24 29.79 -14.62
C VAL A 354 1.84 28.64 -13.81
N HIS A 355 3.15 28.50 -13.96
CA HIS A 355 3.99 27.50 -13.32
C HIS A 355 4.93 28.16 -12.31
N HIS A 356 5.05 27.56 -11.13
CA HIS A 356 6.04 27.96 -10.14
C HIS A 356 7.37 27.26 -10.42
N VAL A 357 8.41 28.03 -10.76
CA VAL A 357 9.74 27.53 -11.18
C VAL A 357 10.37 26.63 -10.10
N ILE A 358 10.21 27.01 -8.84
CA ILE A 358 10.33 26.11 -7.68
C ILE A 358 8.90 25.71 -7.32
N PRO A 359 8.51 24.44 -7.45
CA PRO A 359 7.15 24.00 -7.18
C PRO A 359 6.70 24.33 -5.74
N LEU A 360 5.45 24.74 -5.56
CA LEU A 360 4.88 25.01 -4.23
C LEU A 360 4.94 23.78 -3.30
N ALA A 361 4.80 22.57 -3.87
CA ALA A 361 4.93 21.32 -3.13
C ALA A 361 6.37 21.02 -2.66
N GLU A 362 7.36 21.64 -3.29
CA GLU A 362 8.79 21.53 -2.94
C GLU A 362 9.26 22.73 -2.10
N GLY A 363 8.33 23.54 -1.57
CA GLY A 363 8.63 24.70 -0.72
C GLY A 363 8.87 26.00 -1.50
N GLY A 364 8.54 26.06 -2.79
CA GLY A 364 8.58 27.29 -3.57
C GLY A 364 7.59 28.33 -3.06
N GLU A 365 7.98 29.60 -3.11
CA GLU A 365 7.12 30.71 -2.70
C GLU A 365 6.14 31.10 -3.81
N ASP A 366 4.93 31.53 -3.43
CA ASP A 366 3.98 32.11 -4.39
C ASP A 366 4.27 33.60 -4.60
N ARG A 367 5.32 33.87 -5.39
CA ARG A 367 5.77 35.24 -5.71
C ARG A 367 6.06 35.39 -7.20
N ILE A 368 6.04 36.63 -7.69
CA ILE A 368 6.22 36.94 -9.13
C ILE A 368 7.59 36.53 -9.67
N GLU A 369 8.59 36.46 -8.79
CA GLU A 369 9.96 36.00 -9.08
C GLU A 369 10.01 34.48 -9.27
N ASN A 370 9.07 33.74 -8.67
CA ASN A 370 8.99 32.28 -8.78
C ASN A 370 7.92 31.82 -9.78
N ALA A 371 7.19 32.71 -10.43
CA ALA A 371 6.11 32.36 -11.36
C ALA A 371 6.49 32.61 -12.82
N ALA A 372 6.11 31.72 -13.74
CA ALA A 372 6.29 31.84 -15.19
C ALA A 372 5.04 31.39 -15.97
N CYS A 373 4.66 32.10 -17.04
CA CYS A 373 3.56 31.72 -17.94
C CYS A 373 4.10 30.75 -19.02
N LEU A 374 3.49 29.57 -19.11
CA LEU A 374 3.89 28.47 -19.99
C LEU A 374 2.73 28.04 -20.90
N CYS A 375 3.06 27.55 -22.10
CA CYS A 375 2.07 26.82 -22.90
C CYS A 375 1.78 25.45 -22.27
N PRO A 376 0.63 24.81 -22.57
CA PRO A 376 0.28 23.52 -21.99
C PRO A 376 1.33 22.43 -22.24
N SER A 377 1.98 22.44 -23.40
CA SER A 377 3.03 21.48 -23.74
C SER A 377 4.25 21.62 -22.82
N HIS A 378 4.85 22.81 -22.73
CA HIS A 378 6.01 23.02 -21.86
C HIS A 378 5.65 22.92 -20.38
N HIS A 379 4.43 23.30 -19.98
CA HIS A 379 3.99 23.12 -18.60
C HIS A 379 3.95 21.64 -18.21
N ARG A 380 3.39 20.77 -19.07
CA ARG A 380 3.42 19.31 -18.85
C ARG A 380 4.81 18.72 -18.99
N GLU A 381 5.64 19.23 -19.91
CA GLU A 381 7.02 18.77 -20.11
C GLU A 381 7.91 19.06 -18.89
N VAL A 382 7.69 20.17 -18.20
CA VAL A 382 8.38 20.44 -16.92
C VAL A 382 7.98 19.43 -15.84
N HIS A 383 6.75 18.92 -15.86
CA HIS A 383 6.32 17.91 -14.87
C HIS A 383 6.70 16.47 -15.23
N HIS A 384 6.67 16.11 -16.51
CA HIS A 384 6.74 14.71 -16.96
C HIS A 384 7.76 14.43 -18.06
N GLY A 385 8.36 15.47 -18.66
CA GLY A 385 9.22 15.35 -19.82
C GLY A 385 10.69 15.16 -19.48
N ASN A 386 11.43 14.56 -20.41
CA ASN A 386 12.87 14.32 -20.26
C ASN A 386 13.70 15.62 -20.23
N GLN A 387 13.16 16.72 -20.78
CA GLN A 387 13.82 18.03 -20.82
C GLN A 387 13.53 18.90 -19.58
N ARG A 388 12.88 18.34 -18.55
CA ARG A 388 12.53 19.05 -17.31
C ARG A 388 13.67 19.92 -16.76
N SER A 389 14.85 19.33 -16.57
CA SER A 389 16.01 20.02 -15.98
C SER A 389 16.51 21.20 -16.83
N VAL A 390 16.44 21.06 -18.15
CA VAL A 390 16.81 22.12 -19.11
C VAL A 390 15.82 23.28 -19.02
N ILE A 391 14.52 22.97 -19.04
CA ILE A 391 13.47 24.00 -18.98
C ILE A 391 13.49 24.71 -17.62
N GLU A 392 13.65 23.97 -16.51
CA GLU A 392 13.80 24.55 -15.18
C GLU A 392 14.99 25.51 -15.10
N ALA A 393 16.15 25.13 -15.67
CA ALA A 393 17.34 25.99 -15.69
C ALA A 393 17.08 27.30 -16.48
N GLN A 394 16.43 27.20 -17.64
CA GLN A 394 16.05 28.36 -18.46
C GLN A 394 15.09 29.29 -17.71
N LEU A 395 14.09 28.74 -17.02
CA LEU A 395 13.15 29.54 -16.24
C LEU A 395 13.80 30.20 -15.02
N LYS A 396 14.72 29.49 -14.33
CA LYS A 396 15.52 30.06 -13.23
C LYS A 396 16.39 31.22 -13.72
N GLU A 397 17.05 31.05 -14.86
CA GLU A 397 17.85 32.10 -15.49
C GLU A 397 17.01 33.32 -15.88
N LEU A 398 15.85 33.09 -16.50
CA LEU A 398 14.90 34.14 -16.88
C LEU A 398 14.43 34.97 -15.66
N ARG A 399 14.12 34.31 -14.55
CA ARG A 399 13.69 34.98 -13.32
C ARG A 399 14.84 35.73 -12.64
N ALA A 400 16.04 35.15 -12.62
CA ALA A 400 17.24 35.82 -12.11
C ALA A 400 17.66 37.04 -12.94
N ALA A 401 17.46 37.02 -14.25
CA ALA A 401 17.72 38.18 -15.13
C ALA A 401 16.76 39.34 -14.83
N HIS A 402 15.47 39.06 -14.62
CA HIS A 402 14.49 40.09 -14.27
C HIS A 402 14.73 40.71 -12.88
N ALA A 403 15.17 39.92 -11.90
CA ALA A 403 15.50 40.42 -10.56
C ALA A 403 16.71 41.36 -10.52
N ARG A 404 17.57 41.33 -11.55
CA ARG A 404 18.76 42.20 -11.68
C ARG A 404 18.51 43.48 -12.48
N GLY A 405 17.37 43.57 -13.18
CA GLY A 405 17.02 44.68 -14.07
C GLY A 405 15.80 45.50 -13.64
N ALA A 406 15.15 45.11 -12.52
CA ALA A 406 14.16 45.88 -11.79
C ALA A 406 14.84 46.56 -10.59
#